data_AF-A0A2N2XXN0-F1
#
_entry.id   AF-A0A2N2XXN0-F1
#
_cell.length_a   1.000
_cell.length_b   1.000
_cell.length_c   1.000
_cell.angle_alpha   90.00
_cell.angle_beta   90.00
_cell.angle_gamma   90.00
#
_symmetry.space_group_name_H-M   'P 1'
#
loop_
_entity.id
_entity.type
_entity.pdbx_description
1 polymer ?
#
loop_
_entity_poly.entity_id
_entity_poly.type
_entity_poly.pdbx_seq_one_letter_code
_entity_poly.pdbx_strand_id
1 'polypeptide(L)'
;MFIFSIFTFQVFGQSNNDTISQYNREPQISTSDNDTLKQNLLDSLPKTSKIVKKISKDALKNTVSYVCKDSIYFDFHSKIAVLYQDAKTTYDDMNLDAHYIEINFSKNELYASGIATEDGEVLGSPVFKQGEGTYRAQEIKYNFNTRKGKITKVITSEGEGFIHGQHVKKVDDKTSYISHGQYTTCDLDCPHYQIKFTKAKAIQNDKIITGVAFLSFGDIPTFLAIPFGYFPMQKGRASGFVMPTVGMSETRGFYFENMGYYLGISDNLDVTLLADIYTRGSWALKAKTNYVFRYQSRGDAFVSFAQSFEGERNTDLFQRKNDFKIEWNHKQDPKSNPNLNFSAHINLISKTYSQNFITSVNDYLSNQYNSSLS
;
A
#
# COMPACT_ATOMS: atom_id res chain seq x y z
N MET A 1 52.01 1.70 -19.19
CA MET A 1 51.87 2.82 -20.15
C MET A 1 50.60 3.58 -19.74
N PHE A 2 50.79 4.77 -19.13
CA PHE A 2 49.82 5.77 -18.60
C PHE A 2 48.72 5.25 -17.64
N ILE A 3 48.78 5.33 -16.29
CA ILE A 3 49.01 6.40 -15.27
C ILE A 3 47.83 7.37 -15.06
N PHE A 4 47.19 7.25 -13.87
CA PHE A 4 46.56 8.23 -12.92
C PHE A 4 45.85 9.48 -13.48
N SER A 5 44.78 10.05 -12.90
CA SER A 5 44.60 10.42 -11.49
C SER A 5 43.17 10.90 -11.15
N ILE A 6 42.78 10.70 -9.89
CA ILE A 6 41.65 11.31 -9.17
C ILE A 6 42.02 12.75 -8.78
N PHE A 7 41.05 13.68 -8.73
CA PHE A 7 41.19 14.96 -8.03
C PHE A 7 39.96 15.26 -7.17
N THR A 8 40.18 15.21 -5.85
CA THR A 8 39.42 15.87 -4.79
C THR A 8 40.03 17.23 -4.49
N PHE A 9 39.22 18.26 -4.25
CA PHE A 9 39.68 19.54 -3.70
C PHE A 9 39.19 19.71 -2.25
N GLN A 10 40.14 19.72 -1.31
CA GLN A 10 40.03 20.38 -0.01
C GLN A 10 41.05 21.52 0.02
N VAL A 11 40.65 22.66 0.56
CA VAL A 11 41.55 23.80 0.79
C VAL A 11 41.90 23.84 2.28
N PHE A 12 43.20 23.76 2.56
CA PHE A 12 43.81 24.14 3.84
C PHE A 12 44.59 25.45 3.64
N GLY A 13 44.47 26.37 4.60
CA GLY A 13 45.37 27.51 4.78
C GLY A 13 46.05 27.40 6.16
N GLN A 14 47.37 27.47 6.15
CA GLN A 14 48.29 27.04 7.21
C GLN A 14 48.62 28.16 8.22
N SER A 15 49.01 27.71 9.41
CA SER A 15 49.52 28.43 10.58
C SER A 15 50.91 29.08 10.35
N ASN A 16 51.17 30.18 11.07
CA ASN A 16 52.52 30.54 11.55
C ASN A 16 52.46 30.73 13.07
N ASN A 17 53.31 29.99 13.79
CA ASN A 17 53.64 30.16 15.20
C ASN A 17 54.79 31.15 15.33
N ASP A 18 54.76 32.03 16.33
CA ASP A 18 55.96 32.54 17.01
C ASP A 18 55.67 32.85 18.50
N THR A 19 56.15 31.92 19.34
CA THR A 19 56.93 32.07 20.59
C THR A 19 56.48 32.97 21.76
N ILE A 20 55.92 32.32 22.80
CA ILE A 20 56.23 32.30 24.26
C ILE A 20 56.73 33.61 24.96
N SER A 21 56.03 34.05 26.02
CA SER A 21 56.49 33.99 27.43
C SER A 21 55.50 34.59 28.43
N GLN A 22 55.32 33.90 29.56
CA GLN A 22 54.59 34.35 30.74
C GLN A 22 55.38 35.45 31.47
N TYR A 23 54.68 36.47 31.96
CA TYR A 23 55.14 37.22 33.13
C TYR A 23 53.98 37.54 34.06
N ASN A 24 54.07 36.96 35.27
CA ASN A 24 53.15 37.10 36.37
C ASN A 24 53.65 38.25 37.26
N ARG A 25 52.89 39.34 37.41
CA ARG A 25 52.98 40.27 38.55
C ARG A 25 51.62 40.87 38.84
N GLU A 26 51.08 40.56 40.01
CA GLU A 26 49.98 41.26 40.65
C GLU A 26 50.32 42.74 40.85
N PRO A 27 49.35 43.66 40.63
CA PRO A 27 49.31 44.92 41.34
C PRO A 27 48.48 44.74 42.63
N GLN A 28 49.16 44.79 43.77
CA GLN A 28 48.56 45.10 45.07
C GLN A 28 48.08 46.55 45.02
N ILE A 29 46.78 46.79 45.18
CA ILE A 29 46.26 48.12 45.53
C ILE A 29 45.51 47.99 46.85
N SER A 30 46.15 48.54 47.89
CA SER A 30 45.61 48.70 49.24
C SER A 30 44.56 49.80 49.29
N THR A 31 43.52 49.53 50.08
CA THR A 31 42.36 50.35 50.42
C THR A 31 42.69 51.60 51.25
N SER A 32 41.98 52.71 50.99
CA SER A 32 41.67 53.74 52.00
C SER A 32 40.55 54.69 51.52
N ASP A 33 39.34 54.37 51.95
CA ASP A 33 38.28 55.22 52.55
C ASP A 33 37.74 56.51 51.90
N ASN A 34 36.39 56.48 51.83
CA ASN A 34 35.39 57.53 51.91
C ASN A 34 35.10 58.40 50.67
N ASP A 35 33.98 58.14 49.99
CA ASP A 35 32.78 58.98 50.21
C ASP A 35 31.47 58.35 49.67
N THR A 36 30.47 58.48 50.53
CA THR A 36 29.04 58.21 50.55
C THR A 36 28.26 58.07 49.23
N LEU A 37 27.97 56.83 48.81
CA LEU A 37 26.66 56.47 48.22
C LEU A 37 26.36 54.99 48.51
N LYS A 38 25.74 54.74 49.67
CA LYS A 38 24.94 53.51 49.86
C LYS A 38 23.71 53.62 48.96
N GLN A 39 23.79 53.07 47.75
CA GLN A 39 22.60 52.62 47.03
C GLN A 39 22.61 51.11 46.92
N ASN A 40 21.52 50.53 47.41
CA ASN A 40 21.28 49.10 47.54
C ASN A 40 21.45 48.40 46.18
N LEU A 41 22.46 47.51 46.08
CA LEU A 41 22.45 46.43 45.10
C LEU A 41 21.44 45.37 45.55
N LEU A 42 20.16 45.69 45.38
CA LEU A 42 19.10 44.70 45.20
C LEU A 42 18.45 45.02 43.85
N ASP A 43 19.16 44.69 42.77
CA ASP A 43 18.50 44.50 41.48
C ASP A 43 17.69 43.20 41.59
N SER A 44 16.42 43.37 41.98
CA SER A 44 15.42 42.33 42.21
C SER A 44 14.84 41.79 40.91
N LEU A 45 15.64 41.63 39.87
CA LEU A 45 15.22 40.89 38.68
C LEU A 45 15.78 39.47 38.76
N PRO A 46 14.97 38.46 39.14
CA PRO A 46 15.43 37.09 39.06
C PRO A 46 15.78 36.81 37.61
N LYS A 47 17.03 36.41 37.36
CA LYS A 47 17.54 35.92 36.09
C LYS A 47 16.97 34.53 35.81
N THR A 48 15.65 34.42 35.83
CA THR A 48 14.87 33.25 35.44
C THR A 48 13.48 33.74 35.04
N SER A 49 13.39 34.58 34.01
CA SER A 49 12.21 34.47 33.15
C SER A 49 12.35 33.13 32.43
N LYS A 50 11.80 32.06 33.00
CA LYS A 50 11.24 31.01 32.15
C LYS A 50 10.25 31.76 31.26
N ILE A 51 10.66 32.09 30.04
CA ILE A 51 9.73 32.49 28.99
C ILE A 51 8.88 31.25 28.81
N VAL A 52 7.81 31.14 29.59
CA VAL A 52 6.73 30.22 29.31
C VAL A 52 6.19 30.76 28.00
N LYS A 53 6.64 30.16 26.88
CA LYS A 53 6.07 30.43 25.56
C LYS A 53 4.58 30.24 25.73
N LYS A 54 3.83 31.35 25.79
CA LYS A 54 2.38 31.33 25.90
C LYS A 54 1.89 30.86 24.53
N ILE A 55 1.75 29.55 24.38
CA ILE A 55 1.22 28.91 23.19
C ILE A 55 -0.22 29.42 23.04
N SER A 56 -0.55 29.98 21.87
CA SER A 56 -1.91 30.48 21.63
C SER A 56 -2.88 29.29 21.68
N LYS A 57 -4.15 29.54 22.04
CA LYS A 57 -5.18 28.49 22.02
C LYS A 57 -5.37 27.87 20.64
N ASP A 58 -4.99 28.61 19.59
CA ASP A 58 -5.11 28.23 18.19
C ASP A 58 -3.82 27.57 17.65
N ALA A 59 -2.78 27.42 18.47
CA ALA A 59 -1.52 26.88 18.02
C ALA A 59 -1.62 25.37 17.82
N LEU A 60 -1.02 24.89 16.73
CA LEU A 60 -0.85 23.47 16.47
C LEU A 60 -0.03 22.82 17.59
N LYS A 61 -0.35 21.55 17.88
CA LYS A 61 0.29 20.80 18.97
C LYS A 61 1.76 20.54 18.70
N ASN A 62 2.09 20.23 17.44
CA ASN A 62 3.42 19.85 17.00
C ASN A 62 3.96 20.84 15.95
N THR A 63 5.27 20.77 15.70
CA THR A 63 5.92 21.66 14.73
C THR A 63 5.65 21.17 13.32
N VAL A 64 5.18 22.06 12.45
CA VAL A 64 5.06 21.80 11.01
C VAL A 64 6.40 22.14 10.35
N SER A 65 7.06 21.17 9.72
CA SER A 65 8.20 21.47 8.86
C SER A 65 7.72 21.64 7.43
N TYR A 66 8.18 22.69 6.76
CA TYR A 66 7.79 22.97 5.40
C TYR A 66 9.00 23.39 4.57
N VAL A 67 8.98 23.02 3.29
CA VAL A 67 9.94 23.42 2.26
C VAL A 67 9.13 23.75 1.02
N CYS A 68 9.40 24.87 0.37
CA CYS A 68 8.88 25.15 -0.97
C CYS A 68 9.98 25.75 -1.82
N LYS A 69 9.77 25.74 -3.14
CA LYS A 69 10.78 26.18 -4.10
C LYS A 69 10.66 27.66 -4.46
N ASP A 70 9.44 28.15 -4.59
CA ASP A 70 9.17 29.48 -5.15
C ASP A 70 8.96 30.52 -4.06
N SER A 71 7.83 30.44 -3.33
CA SER A 71 7.49 31.48 -2.37
C SER A 71 6.61 31.00 -1.22
N ILE A 72 6.68 31.74 -0.12
CA ILE A 72 5.79 31.62 1.03
C ILE A 72 5.19 32.98 1.32
N TYR A 73 3.86 33.02 1.42
CA TYR A 73 3.12 34.21 1.79
C TYR A 73 2.48 34.01 3.17
N PHE A 74 2.73 34.93 4.08
CA PHE A 74 2.10 34.95 5.41
C PHE A 74 1.24 36.19 5.55
N ASP A 75 -0.05 35.98 5.77
CA ASP A 75 -0.96 37.01 6.22
C ASP A 75 -1.19 36.85 7.73
N PHE A 76 -0.55 37.71 8.51
CA PHE A 76 -0.66 37.70 9.97
C PHE A 76 -2.02 38.19 10.48
N HIS A 77 -2.78 38.95 9.69
CA HIS A 77 -4.09 39.45 10.09
C HIS A 77 -5.14 38.35 9.97
N SER A 78 -5.19 37.67 8.81
CA SER A 78 -6.08 36.52 8.61
C SER A 78 -5.54 35.21 9.22
N LYS A 79 -4.26 35.20 9.64
CA LYS A 79 -3.51 34.04 10.12
C LYS A 79 -3.48 32.91 9.09
N ILE A 80 -3.13 33.25 7.84
CA ILE A 80 -3.02 32.31 6.72
C ILE A 80 -1.56 32.26 6.27
N ALA A 81 -1.07 31.04 6.03
CA ALA A 81 0.19 30.80 5.34
C ALA A 81 -0.09 30.08 4.01
N VAL A 82 0.51 30.57 2.93
CA VAL A 82 0.39 29.96 1.59
C VAL A 82 1.78 29.62 1.09
N LEU A 83 1.95 28.40 0.59
CA LEU A 83 3.19 27.89 0.02
C LEU A 83 2.94 27.56 -1.46
N TYR A 84 3.83 28.07 -2.31
CA TYR A 84 3.76 27.90 -3.76
C TYR A 84 4.94 27.08 -4.29
N GLN A 85 4.64 26.23 -5.27
CA GLN A 85 5.55 25.36 -6.04
C GLN A 85 6.39 24.39 -5.20
N ASP A 86 6.27 23.10 -5.51
CA ASP A 86 6.96 22.01 -4.82
C ASP A 86 6.92 22.14 -3.29
N ALA A 87 5.75 22.52 -2.75
CA ALA A 87 5.55 22.66 -1.32
C ALA A 87 5.44 21.28 -0.67
N LYS A 88 6.38 20.99 0.20
CA LYS A 88 6.45 19.78 1.02
C LYS A 88 6.20 20.17 2.45
N THR A 89 5.18 19.58 3.06
CA THR A 89 4.80 19.82 4.45
C THR A 89 4.80 18.51 5.21
N THR A 90 5.44 18.49 6.37
CA THR A 90 5.42 17.36 7.29
C THR A 90 4.82 17.79 8.62
N TYR A 91 3.87 17.00 9.11
CA TYR A 91 3.26 17.17 10.42
C TYR A 91 3.04 15.79 11.04
N ASP A 92 3.69 15.52 12.16
CA ASP A 92 3.69 14.20 12.82
C ASP A 92 4.17 13.07 11.88
N ASP A 93 3.28 12.13 11.53
CA ASP A 93 3.50 11.00 10.63
C ASP A 93 2.98 11.27 9.21
N MET A 94 2.54 12.49 8.94
CA MET A 94 1.93 12.91 7.69
C MET A 94 2.90 13.70 6.84
N ASN A 95 3.10 13.25 5.60
CA ASN A 95 3.85 13.98 4.58
C ASN A 95 2.89 14.38 3.47
N LEU A 96 2.91 15.66 3.10
CA LEU A 96 2.09 16.22 2.04
C LEU A 96 2.97 16.98 1.06
N ASP A 97 2.96 16.54 -0.20
CA ASP A 97 3.63 17.20 -1.30
C ASP A 97 2.55 17.77 -2.25
N ALA A 98 2.59 19.07 -2.57
CA ALA A 98 1.68 19.70 -3.52
C ALA A 98 2.29 20.99 -4.10
N HIS A 99 1.75 21.49 -5.22
CA HIS A 99 2.17 22.80 -5.75
C HIS A 99 1.51 24.00 -5.06
N TYR A 100 0.34 23.81 -4.44
CA TYR A 100 -0.33 24.83 -3.66
C TYR A 100 -0.74 24.25 -2.30
N ILE A 101 -0.27 24.87 -1.22
CA ILE A 101 -0.68 24.53 0.16
C ILE A 101 -1.07 25.82 0.88
N GLU A 102 -2.26 25.85 1.44
CA GLU A 102 -2.77 26.92 2.27
C GLU A 102 -3.07 26.38 3.67
N ILE A 103 -2.55 27.05 4.69
CA ILE A 103 -2.74 26.71 6.10
C ILE A 103 -3.42 27.89 6.78
N ASN A 104 -4.64 27.68 7.25
CA ASN A 104 -5.38 28.64 8.05
C ASN A 104 -5.23 28.29 9.54
N PHE A 105 -4.41 29.05 10.26
CA PHE A 105 -4.15 28.81 11.69
C PHE A 105 -5.35 29.16 12.58
N SER A 106 -6.22 30.09 12.17
CA SER A 106 -7.43 30.42 12.94
C SER A 106 -8.43 29.25 12.98
N LYS A 107 -8.60 28.55 11.86
CA LYS A 107 -9.51 27.40 11.74
C LYS A 107 -8.82 26.05 11.99
N ASN A 108 -7.49 26.04 12.03
CA ASN A 108 -6.66 24.83 12.03
C ASN A 108 -6.98 23.94 10.82
N GLU A 109 -7.08 24.56 9.64
CA GLU A 109 -7.41 23.91 8.38
C GLU A 109 -6.24 24.00 7.41
N LEU A 110 -5.98 22.91 6.71
CA LEU A 110 -5.06 22.81 5.58
C LEU A 110 -5.88 22.56 4.32
N TYR A 111 -5.57 23.29 3.27
CA TYR A 111 -6.02 23.06 1.92
C TYR A 111 -4.82 22.84 1.02
N ALA A 112 -4.88 21.82 0.16
CA ALA A 112 -3.85 21.57 -0.82
C ALA A 112 -4.47 21.19 -2.17
N SER A 113 -3.88 21.71 -3.24
CA SER A 113 -4.30 21.46 -4.62
C SER A 113 -3.11 21.52 -5.56
N GLY A 114 -3.32 21.04 -6.79
CA GLY A 114 -2.44 21.38 -7.90
C GLY A 114 -2.71 22.79 -8.40
N ILE A 115 -1.86 23.25 -9.32
CA ILE A 115 -2.04 24.53 -10.03
C ILE A 115 -2.39 24.20 -11.49
N ALA A 116 -3.49 24.75 -11.98
CA ALA A 116 -3.86 24.60 -13.40
C ALA A 116 -2.96 25.50 -14.26
N THR A 117 -2.38 24.94 -15.32
CA THR A 117 -1.68 25.70 -16.36
C THR A 117 -2.66 26.34 -17.33
N GLU A 118 -2.18 27.24 -18.20
CA GLU A 118 -2.99 27.87 -19.25
C GLU A 118 -3.63 26.86 -20.20
N ASP A 119 -2.99 25.71 -20.39
CA ASP A 119 -3.49 24.58 -21.21
C ASP A 119 -4.54 23.71 -20.47
N GLY A 120 -4.85 24.02 -19.21
CA GLY A 120 -5.83 23.31 -18.39
C GLY A 120 -5.28 22.05 -17.69
N GLU A 121 -4.00 21.74 -17.83
CA GLU A 121 -3.36 20.63 -17.12
C GLU A 121 -3.09 21.00 -15.65
N VAL A 122 -3.42 20.10 -14.73
CA VAL A 122 -3.19 20.33 -13.29
C VAL A 122 -1.80 19.83 -12.92
N LEU A 123 -0.85 20.74 -12.70
CA LEU A 123 0.49 20.42 -12.26
C LEU A 123 0.57 20.24 -10.73
N GLY A 124 1.31 19.22 -10.31
CA GLY A 124 1.66 18.97 -8.89
C GLY A 124 0.45 18.72 -8.01
N SER A 125 -0.41 17.79 -8.44
CA SER A 125 -1.53 17.29 -7.65
C SER A 125 -1.04 16.77 -6.29
N PRO A 126 -1.78 17.04 -5.19
CA PRO A 126 -1.40 16.63 -3.85
C PRO A 126 -1.09 15.13 -3.72
N VAL A 127 0.06 14.82 -3.13
CA VAL A 127 0.44 13.46 -2.71
C VAL A 127 0.57 13.46 -1.20
N PHE A 128 -0.34 12.73 -0.55
CA PHE A 128 -0.37 12.56 0.89
C PHE A 128 0.15 11.16 1.24
N LYS A 129 1.11 11.08 2.16
CA LYS A 129 1.66 9.83 2.69
C LYS A 129 1.47 9.79 4.19
N GLN A 130 0.95 8.68 4.68
CA GLN A 130 0.82 8.42 6.12
C GLN A 130 1.05 6.94 6.38
N GLY A 131 2.06 6.62 7.20
CA GLY A 131 2.51 5.23 7.39
C GLY A 131 2.96 4.60 6.06
N GLU A 132 2.36 3.47 5.68
CA GLU A 132 2.61 2.82 4.39
C GLU A 132 1.66 3.28 3.26
N GLY A 133 0.60 4.02 3.58
CA GLY A 133 -0.39 4.45 2.60
C GLY A 133 0.07 5.67 1.81
N THR A 134 -0.07 5.63 0.47
CA THR A 134 0.15 6.77 -0.42
C THR A 134 -1.13 7.10 -1.15
N TYR A 135 -1.58 8.35 -1.00
CA TYR A 135 -2.83 8.87 -1.55
C TYR A 135 -2.51 10.01 -2.50
N ARG A 136 -2.77 9.81 -3.80
CA ARG A 136 -2.72 10.91 -4.79
C ARG A 136 -4.10 11.51 -4.90
N ALA A 137 -4.23 12.81 -4.74
CA ALA A 137 -5.52 13.50 -4.77
C ALA A 137 -5.47 14.75 -5.64
N GLN A 138 -6.61 15.17 -6.18
CA GLN A 138 -6.71 16.47 -6.86
C GLN A 138 -6.78 17.62 -5.83
N GLU A 139 -7.56 17.41 -4.76
CA GLU A 139 -7.71 18.39 -3.69
C GLU A 139 -7.80 17.71 -2.33
N ILE A 140 -7.18 18.32 -1.32
CA ILE A 140 -7.23 17.87 0.07
C ILE A 140 -7.64 19.04 0.95
N LYS A 141 -8.66 18.83 1.79
CA LYS A 141 -9.02 19.71 2.91
C LYS A 141 -8.91 18.90 4.20
N TYR A 142 -8.10 19.35 5.15
CA TYR A 142 -7.85 18.64 6.39
C TYR A 142 -7.92 19.58 7.59
N ASN A 143 -8.52 19.16 8.68
CA ASN A 143 -8.56 19.94 9.91
C ASN A 143 -7.72 19.27 11.01
N PHE A 144 -6.69 19.95 11.49
CA PHE A 144 -5.71 19.40 12.44
C PHE A 144 -6.31 19.10 13.82
N ASN A 145 -7.32 19.86 14.25
CA ASN A 145 -7.95 19.67 15.56
C ASN A 145 -8.90 18.47 15.58
N THR A 146 -9.79 18.40 14.57
CA THR A 146 -10.80 17.34 14.49
C THR A 146 -10.32 16.08 13.80
N ARG A 147 -9.15 16.14 13.13
CA ARG A 147 -8.58 15.10 12.27
C ARG A 147 -9.49 14.66 11.12
N LYS A 148 -10.49 15.48 10.79
CA LYS A 148 -11.42 15.22 9.69
C LYS A 148 -10.83 15.75 8.40
N GLY A 149 -11.06 14.99 7.32
CA GLY A 149 -10.57 15.32 5.99
C GLY A 149 -11.66 15.18 4.94
N LYS A 150 -11.60 16.03 3.92
CA LYS A 150 -12.36 15.90 2.68
C LYS A 150 -11.37 15.90 1.52
N ILE A 151 -11.41 14.86 0.71
CA ILE A 151 -10.49 14.65 -0.39
C ILE A 151 -11.32 14.49 -1.67
N THR A 152 -10.92 15.18 -2.74
CA THR A 152 -11.56 15.11 -4.05
C THR A 152 -10.66 14.35 -5.01
N LYS A 153 -11.23 13.38 -5.74
CA LYS A 153 -10.53 12.47 -6.67
C LYS A 153 -9.23 11.91 -6.09
N VAL A 154 -9.37 10.95 -5.18
CA VAL A 154 -8.23 10.22 -4.62
C VAL A 154 -7.96 8.95 -5.41
N ILE A 155 -6.69 8.61 -5.55
CA ILE A 155 -6.19 7.34 -6.05
C ILE A 155 -5.24 6.79 -4.97
N THR A 156 -5.53 5.59 -4.49
CA THR A 156 -4.70 4.89 -3.49
C THR A 156 -4.45 3.47 -3.94
N SER A 157 -3.24 2.98 -3.68
CA SER A 157 -2.89 1.57 -3.85
C SER A 157 -3.16 0.83 -2.54
N GLU A 158 -3.87 -0.29 -2.61
CA GLU A 158 -4.16 -1.15 -1.47
C GLU A 158 -3.99 -2.62 -1.87
N GLY A 159 -3.03 -3.31 -1.25
CA GLY A 159 -2.66 -4.67 -1.65
C GLY A 159 -2.17 -4.73 -3.10
N GLU A 160 -2.79 -5.57 -3.92
CA GLU A 160 -2.51 -5.71 -5.35
C GLU A 160 -3.44 -4.83 -6.23
N GLY A 161 -4.30 -4.00 -5.62
CA GLY A 161 -5.30 -3.20 -6.33
C GLY A 161 -5.17 -1.69 -6.14
N PHE A 162 -5.87 -0.94 -7.00
CA PHE A 162 -6.04 0.50 -6.95
C PHE A 162 -7.50 0.86 -6.67
N ILE A 163 -7.69 1.76 -5.71
CA ILE A 163 -8.98 2.33 -5.38
C ILE A 163 -8.98 3.79 -5.82
N HIS A 164 -9.92 4.15 -6.67
CA HIS A 164 -10.20 5.54 -7.02
C HIS A 164 -11.50 5.96 -6.33
N GLY A 165 -11.51 7.14 -5.71
CA GLY A 165 -12.68 7.70 -5.04
C GLY A 165 -12.90 9.13 -5.43
N GLN A 166 -14.08 9.46 -5.98
CA GLN A 166 -14.38 10.82 -6.42
C GLN A 166 -14.53 11.79 -5.25
N HIS A 167 -15.22 11.37 -4.19
CA HIS A 167 -15.33 12.13 -2.95
C HIS A 167 -15.07 11.25 -1.74
N VAL A 168 -14.04 11.58 -0.97
CA VAL A 168 -13.68 10.85 0.24
C VAL A 168 -13.79 11.75 1.45
N LYS A 169 -14.45 11.23 2.49
CA LYS A 169 -14.60 11.88 3.79
C LYS A 169 -13.94 11.03 4.85
N LYS A 170 -12.81 11.51 5.37
CA LYS A 170 -12.14 10.95 6.55
C LYS A 170 -12.84 11.47 7.80
N VAL A 171 -13.36 10.57 8.64
CA VAL A 171 -14.07 10.95 9.87
C VAL A 171 -13.21 10.79 11.12
N ASP A 172 -12.25 9.87 11.08
CA ASP A 172 -11.26 9.61 12.12
C ASP A 172 -9.99 9.00 11.49
N ASP A 173 -9.01 8.64 12.32
CA ASP A 173 -7.71 8.14 11.86
C ASP A 173 -7.83 6.83 11.06
N LYS A 174 -8.86 6.00 11.30
CA LYS A 174 -9.04 4.68 10.65
C LYS A 174 -10.17 4.63 9.63
N THR A 175 -11.21 5.43 9.79
CA THR A 175 -12.46 5.31 9.04
C THR A 175 -12.60 6.42 8.01
N SER A 176 -12.85 6.01 6.77
CA SER A 176 -13.16 6.90 5.66
C SER A 176 -14.40 6.42 4.91
N TYR A 177 -15.19 7.37 4.41
CA TYR A 177 -16.33 7.11 3.54
C TYR A 177 -16.01 7.58 2.13
N ILE A 178 -16.27 6.74 1.15
CA ILE A 178 -16.02 7.00 -0.26
C ILE A 178 -17.38 7.07 -0.95
N SER A 179 -17.60 8.12 -1.74
CA SER A 179 -18.76 8.29 -2.61
C SER A 179 -18.27 8.27 -4.05
N HIS A 180 -18.94 7.47 -4.88
CA HIS A 180 -18.60 7.23 -6.29
C HIS A 180 -17.13 6.80 -6.43
N GLY A 181 -16.87 5.54 -6.11
CA GLY A 181 -15.54 4.97 -6.23
C GLY A 181 -15.49 3.81 -7.22
N GLN A 182 -14.27 3.41 -7.55
CA GLN A 182 -14.00 2.29 -8.43
C GLN A 182 -12.77 1.54 -7.92
N TYR A 183 -12.81 0.22 -8.05
CA TYR A 183 -11.71 -0.67 -7.72
C TYR A 183 -11.24 -1.41 -8.98
N THR A 184 -9.93 -1.47 -9.18
CA THR A 184 -9.29 -2.20 -10.27
C THR A 184 -7.95 -2.76 -9.82
N THR A 185 -7.41 -3.77 -10.50
CA THR A 185 -5.99 -4.17 -10.33
C THR A 185 -5.13 -3.73 -11.51
N CYS A 186 -5.74 -3.04 -12.49
CA CYS A 186 -5.04 -2.42 -13.60
C CYS A 186 -4.47 -1.07 -13.13
N ASP A 187 -3.19 -0.82 -13.39
CA ASP A 187 -2.47 0.41 -13.01
C ASP A 187 -2.65 1.57 -14.00
N LEU A 188 -3.31 1.33 -15.12
CA LEU A 188 -3.62 2.33 -16.15
C LEU A 188 -4.67 3.35 -15.67
N ASP A 189 -4.52 4.61 -16.11
CA ASP A 189 -5.48 5.70 -15.84
C ASP A 189 -6.89 5.39 -16.33
N CYS A 190 -6.99 4.71 -17.48
CA CYS A 190 -8.22 4.11 -17.99
C CYS A 190 -8.14 2.58 -17.84
N PRO A 191 -8.61 2.00 -16.72
CA PRO A 191 -8.48 0.58 -16.50
C PRO A 191 -9.38 -0.22 -17.44
N HIS A 192 -8.90 -1.36 -17.94
CA HIS A 192 -9.68 -2.25 -18.82
C HIS A 192 -10.96 -2.75 -18.15
N TYR A 193 -10.90 -2.97 -16.84
CA TYR A 193 -12.04 -3.35 -16.03
C TYR A 193 -11.98 -2.65 -14.67
N GLN A 194 -13.16 -2.35 -14.13
CA GLN A 194 -13.28 -1.74 -12.82
C GLN A 194 -14.64 -2.07 -12.22
N ILE A 195 -14.65 -2.26 -10.90
CA ILE A 195 -15.85 -2.44 -10.11
C ILE A 195 -16.24 -1.06 -9.56
N LYS A 196 -17.24 -0.42 -10.17
CA LYS A 196 -17.74 0.89 -9.72
C LYS A 196 -18.73 0.68 -8.57
N PHE A 197 -18.61 1.45 -7.49
CA PHE A 197 -19.52 1.42 -6.36
C PHE A 197 -20.00 2.83 -6.00
N THR A 198 -21.26 2.93 -5.56
CA THR A 198 -21.88 4.22 -5.23
C THR A 198 -21.38 4.78 -3.91
N LYS A 199 -21.27 3.92 -2.89
CA LYS A 199 -20.83 4.26 -1.54
C LYS A 199 -19.98 3.14 -0.98
N ALA A 200 -18.93 3.49 -0.25
CA ALA A 200 -18.14 2.53 0.52
C ALA A 200 -17.70 3.11 1.86
N LYS A 201 -17.52 2.23 2.84
CA LYS A 201 -16.87 2.51 4.11
C LYS A 201 -15.55 1.74 4.14
N ALA A 202 -14.43 2.45 4.14
CA ALA A 202 -13.10 1.90 4.28
C ALA A 202 -12.64 2.05 5.73
N ILE A 203 -12.23 0.94 6.34
CA ILE A 203 -11.62 0.88 7.67
C ILE A 203 -10.19 0.41 7.46
N GLN A 204 -9.23 1.32 7.67
CA GLN A 204 -7.81 1.09 7.45
C GLN A 204 -7.32 -0.15 8.23
N ASN A 205 -6.54 -1.01 7.56
CA ASN A 205 -6.01 -2.29 8.08
C ASN A 205 -7.07 -3.32 8.52
N ASP A 206 -8.33 -3.20 8.07
CA ASP A 206 -9.41 -4.13 8.44
C ASP A 206 -10.20 -4.56 7.20
N LYS A 207 -11.02 -3.68 6.63
CA LYS A 207 -11.94 -4.02 5.54
C LYS A 207 -12.53 -2.81 4.82
N ILE A 208 -12.99 -3.06 3.60
CA ILE A 208 -13.84 -2.16 2.82
C ILE A 208 -15.20 -2.83 2.64
N ILE A 209 -16.26 -2.09 3.01
CA ILE A 209 -17.63 -2.50 2.78
C ILE A 209 -18.22 -1.55 1.74
N THR A 210 -18.62 -2.09 0.59
CA THR A 210 -19.26 -1.32 -0.47
C THR A 210 -20.76 -1.57 -0.46
N GLY A 211 -21.54 -0.54 -0.84
CA GLY A 211 -22.92 -0.73 -1.25
C GLY A 211 -22.99 -1.42 -2.62
N VAL A 212 -24.08 -1.16 -3.34
CA VAL A 212 -24.28 -1.71 -4.68
C VAL A 212 -23.10 -1.33 -5.58
N ALA A 213 -22.51 -2.35 -6.20
CA ALA A 213 -21.37 -2.24 -7.09
C ALA A 213 -21.68 -2.90 -8.44
N PHE A 214 -21.11 -2.37 -9.52
CA PHE A 214 -21.31 -2.84 -10.88
C PHE A 214 -19.95 -3.09 -11.52
N LEU A 215 -19.81 -4.24 -12.18
CA LEU A 215 -18.66 -4.49 -13.02
C LEU A 215 -18.79 -3.67 -14.31
N SER A 216 -17.74 -2.94 -14.68
CA SER A 216 -17.67 -2.19 -15.94
C SER A 216 -16.37 -2.51 -16.68
N PHE A 217 -16.45 -2.58 -18.00
CA PHE A 217 -15.32 -2.74 -18.90
C PHE A 217 -15.20 -1.47 -19.75
N GLY A 218 -14.05 -0.80 -19.72
CA GLY A 218 -13.84 0.46 -20.44
C GLY A 218 -14.97 1.48 -20.23
N ASP A 219 -15.37 1.70 -18.97
CA ASP A 219 -16.49 2.55 -18.55
C ASP A 219 -17.91 2.14 -18.96
N ILE A 220 -18.08 1.03 -19.68
CA ILE A 220 -19.41 0.50 -20.02
C ILE A 220 -19.90 -0.38 -18.87
N PRO A 221 -20.99 -0.02 -18.16
CA PRO A 221 -21.53 -0.84 -17.09
C PRO A 221 -22.12 -2.14 -17.65
N THR A 222 -21.78 -3.26 -17.03
CA THR A 222 -22.38 -4.56 -17.34
C THR A 222 -23.65 -4.80 -16.51
N PHE A 223 -24.46 -5.78 -16.89
CA PHE A 223 -25.63 -6.21 -16.10
C PHE A 223 -25.24 -6.86 -14.75
N LEU A 224 -23.96 -7.17 -14.53
CA LEU A 224 -23.50 -7.81 -13.30
C LEU A 224 -23.41 -6.80 -12.15
N ALA A 225 -24.45 -6.80 -11.31
CA ALA A 225 -24.54 -6.00 -10.10
C ALA A 225 -24.33 -6.87 -8.85
N ILE A 226 -23.49 -6.38 -7.93
CA ILE A 226 -23.28 -6.97 -6.62
C ILE A 226 -23.99 -6.08 -5.59
N PRO A 227 -24.96 -6.59 -4.82
CA PRO A 227 -25.75 -5.77 -3.90
C PRO A 227 -24.92 -5.19 -2.75
N PHE A 228 -23.89 -5.92 -2.31
CA PHE A 228 -22.91 -5.47 -1.33
C PHE A 228 -21.57 -6.15 -1.58
N GLY A 229 -20.47 -5.43 -1.39
CA GLY A 229 -19.11 -5.97 -1.47
C GLY A 229 -18.45 -5.96 -0.10
N TYR A 230 -17.75 -7.03 0.23
CA TYR A 230 -16.91 -7.13 1.43
C TYR A 230 -15.50 -7.50 1.00
N PHE A 231 -14.56 -6.58 1.20
CA PHE A 231 -13.16 -6.76 0.81
C PHE A 231 -12.27 -6.62 2.06
N PRO A 232 -11.71 -7.72 2.59
CA PRO A 232 -10.78 -7.64 3.70
C PRO A 232 -9.47 -6.95 3.28
N MET A 233 -8.95 -6.04 4.11
CA MET A 233 -7.68 -5.33 3.89
C MET A 233 -6.55 -5.85 4.80
N GLN A 234 -6.83 -6.85 5.64
CA GLN A 234 -5.82 -7.36 6.57
C GLN A 234 -4.67 -8.01 5.82
N LYS A 235 -3.44 -7.66 6.20
CA LYS A 235 -2.21 -8.32 5.76
C LYS A 235 -2.16 -9.71 6.39
N GLY A 236 -2.72 -10.72 5.71
CA GLY A 236 -2.79 -12.09 6.22
C GLY A 236 -3.69 -13.00 5.38
N ARG A 237 -3.85 -14.26 5.80
CA ARG A 237 -4.79 -15.20 5.17
C ARG A 237 -6.22 -14.74 5.44
N ALA A 238 -6.94 -14.31 4.41
CA ALA A 238 -8.34 -13.95 4.49
C ALA A 238 -9.16 -14.77 3.50
N SER A 239 -10.29 -15.31 3.96
CA SER A 239 -11.23 -16.01 3.09
C SER A 239 -11.86 -15.03 2.10
N GLY A 240 -11.99 -15.43 0.83
CA GLY A 240 -12.41 -14.52 -0.22
C GLY A 240 -12.63 -15.18 -1.57
N PHE A 241 -13.24 -14.43 -2.49
CA PHE A 241 -13.42 -14.88 -3.86
C PHE A 241 -12.11 -14.83 -4.63
N VAL A 242 -11.83 -15.90 -5.38
CA VAL A 242 -10.70 -15.97 -6.32
C VAL A 242 -11.21 -15.51 -7.68
N MET A 243 -10.57 -14.48 -8.23
CA MET A 243 -10.94 -13.93 -9.53
C MET A 243 -10.56 -14.91 -10.65
N PRO A 244 -11.46 -15.15 -11.62
CA PRO A 244 -11.11 -15.99 -12.75
C PRO A 244 -10.08 -15.35 -13.66
N THR A 245 -9.29 -16.21 -14.31
CA THR A 245 -8.50 -15.86 -15.49
C THR A 245 -9.39 -16.00 -16.72
N VAL A 246 -9.52 -14.92 -17.49
CA VAL A 246 -10.27 -14.91 -18.74
C VAL A 246 -9.31 -15.06 -19.92
N GLY A 247 -9.63 -15.91 -20.87
CA GLY A 247 -8.83 -16.08 -22.07
C GLY A 247 -9.58 -16.78 -23.19
N MET A 248 -8.85 -17.11 -24.26
CA MET A 248 -9.37 -17.83 -25.42
C MET A 248 -8.45 -18.98 -25.78
N SER A 249 -9.03 -20.15 -26.02
CA SER A 249 -8.36 -21.37 -26.46
C SER A 249 -8.90 -21.79 -27.82
N GLU A 250 -8.04 -22.19 -28.74
CA GLU A 250 -8.43 -22.62 -30.10
C GLU A 250 -9.35 -23.85 -30.08
N THR A 251 -9.10 -24.78 -29.16
CA THR A 251 -9.84 -26.05 -29.07
C THR A 251 -11.10 -25.93 -28.22
N ARG A 252 -11.10 -25.10 -27.18
CA ARG A 252 -12.17 -25.02 -26.16
C ARG A 252 -12.95 -23.71 -26.12
N GLY A 253 -12.56 -22.73 -26.94
CA GLY A 253 -13.19 -21.42 -27.03
C GLY A 253 -12.77 -20.48 -25.90
N PHE A 254 -13.62 -19.49 -25.62
CA PHE A 254 -13.42 -18.58 -24.49
C PHE A 254 -13.53 -19.33 -23.17
N TYR A 255 -12.73 -18.95 -22.19
CA TYR A 255 -12.72 -19.61 -20.89
C TYR A 255 -12.64 -18.63 -19.73
N PHE A 256 -13.23 -19.07 -18.62
CA PHE A 256 -13.09 -18.49 -17.30
C PHE A 256 -12.51 -19.58 -16.40
N GLU A 257 -11.22 -19.51 -16.12
CA GLU A 257 -10.48 -20.48 -15.32
C GLU A 257 -10.25 -19.97 -13.91
N ASN A 258 -10.17 -20.87 -12.93
CA ASN A 258 -9.87 -20.57 -11.53
C ASN A 258 -10.83 -19.58 -10.85
N MET A 259 -12.11 -19.56 -11.25
CA MET A 259 -13.13 -18.88 -10.42
C MET A 259 -13.40 -19.71 -9.18
N GLY A 260 -13.49 -19.08 -8.02
CA GLY A 260 -13.81 -19.86 -6.84
C GLY A 260 -13.74 -19.10 -5.54
N TYR A 261 -13.55 -19.84 -4.46
CA TYR A 261 -13.51 -19.30 -3.12
C TYR A 261 -12.39 -19.93 -2.31
N TYR A 262 -11.56 -19.07 -1.71
CA TYR A 262 -10.51 -19.43 -0.78
C TYR A 262 -11.05 -19.39 0.65
N LEU A 263 -10.85 -20.48 1.39
CA LEU A 263 -11.26 -20.67 2.78
C LEU A 263 -10.00 -20.85 3.64
N GLY A 264 -9.68 -19.85 4.45
CA GLY A 264 -8.75 -20.02 5.57
C GLY A 264 -9.48 -20.67 6.74
N ILE A 265 -9.48 -22.00 6.83
CA ILE A 265 -10.19 -22.75 7.89
C ILE A 265 -9.50 -22.51 9.24
N SER A 266 -8.17 -22.54 9.26
CA SER A 266 -7.35 -22.28 10.45
C SER A 266 -5.97 -21.75 10.04
N ASP A 267 -5.16 -21.36 11.02
CA ASP A 267 -3.76 -20.96 10.80
C ASP A 267 -2.92 -22.07 10.15
N ASN A 268 -3.34 -23.33 10.30
CA ASN A 268 -2.61 -24.51 9.86
C ASN A 268 -3.21 -25.18 8.60
N LEU A 269 -4.40 -24.79 8.16
CA LEU A 269 -5.12 -25.44 7.05
C LEU A 269 -5.89 -24.40 6.22
N ASP A 270 -5.64 -24.40 4.91
CA ASP A 270 -6.50 -23.71 3.93
C ASP A 270 -7.10 -24.67 2.92
N VAL A 271 -8.21 -24.25 2.31
CA VAL A 271 -8.85 -24.94 1.20
C VAL A 271 -9.29 -23.90 0.17
N THR A 272 -8.96 -24.13 -1.09
CA THR A 272 -9.43 -23.34 -2.23
C THR A 272 -10.27 -24.23 -3.12
N LEU A 273 -11.52 -23.88 -3.33
CA LEU A 273 -12.39 -24.53 -4.29
C LEU A 273 -12.46 -23.66 -5.53
N LEU A 274 -12.09 -24.22 -6.68
CA LEU A 274 -12.06 -23.52 -7.96
C LEU A 274 -12.88 -24.29 -9.00
N ALA A 275 -13.40 -23.57 -9.97
CA ALA A 275 -14.07 -24.08 -11.13
C ALA A 275 -13.52 -23.42 -12.39
N ASP A 276 -13.54 -24.16 -13.50
CA ASP A 276 -13.25 -23.66 -14.83
C ASP A 276 -14.45 -23.91 -15.72
N ILE A 277 -14.80 -22.93 -16.56
CA ILE A 277 -15.88 -23.03 -17.53
C ILE A 277 -15.36 -22.55 -18.89
N TYR A 278 -15.65 -23.33 -19.92
CA TYR A 278 -15.26 -23.06 -21.30
C TYR A 278 -16.50 -22.95 -22.20
N THR A 279 -16.49 -22.06 -23.19
CA THR A 279 -17.69 -21.83 -24.04
C THR A 279 -18.05 -23.01 -24.92
N ARG A 280 -17.09 -23.87 -25.30
CA ARG A 280 -17.39 -25.15 -25.98
C ARG A 280 -17.87 -26.26 -25.04
N GLY A 281 -18.22 -25.90 -23.80
CA GLY A 281 -18.90 -26.77 -22.84
C GLY A 281 -17.97 -27.59 -21.94
N SER A 282 -16.64 -27.51 -22.15
CA SER A 282 -15.68 -28.12 -21.22
C SER A 282 -15.77 -27.45 -19.86
N TRP A 283 -15.46 -28.19 -18.79
CA TRP A 283 -15.46 -27.66 -17.42
C TRP A 283 -14.49 -28.43 -16.55
N ALA A 284 -14.06 -27.81 -15.45
CA ALA A 284 -13.28 -28.48 -14.41
C ALA A 284 -13.70 -27.99 -13.02
N LEU A 285 -13.59 -28.88 -12.03
CA LEU A 285 -13.66 -28.58 -10.62
C LEU A 285 -12.33 -28.95 -10.00
N LYS A 286 -11.80 -28.05 -9.17
CA LYS A 286 -10.49 -28.17 -8.55
C LYS A 286 -10.63 -27.88 -7.05
N ALA A 287 -9.96 -28.67 -6.23
CA ALA A 287 -9.82 -28.46 -4.81
C ALA A 287 -8.33 -28.47 -4.48
N LYS A 288 -7.83 -27.36 -3.93
CA LYS A 288 -6.45 -27.22 -3.45
C LYS A 288 -6.48 -27.04 -1.94
N THR A 289 -5.61 -27.73 -1.23
CA THR A 289 -5.44 -27.55 0.21
C THR A 289 -3.97 -27.55 0.59
N ASN A 290 -3.59 -26.67 1.50
CA ASN A 290 -2.26 -26.65 2.09
C ASN A 290 -2.42 -26.80 3.60
N TYR A 291 -1.61 -27.66 4.20
CA TYR A 291 -1.59 -27.88 5.64
C TYR A 291 -0.18 -27.84 6.21
N VAL A 292 -0.04 -27.21 7.37
CA VAL A 292 1.23 -27.13 8.11
C VAL A 292 0.93 -27.27 9.59
N PHE A 293 1.11 -28.47 10.13
CA PHE A 293 1.03 -28.76 11.56
C PHE A 293 2.44 -28.72 12.15
N ARG A 294 2.69 -27.72 12.99
CA ARG A 294 4.01 -27.48 13.60
C ARG A 294 4.46 -28.73 14.38
N TYR A 295 5.68 -29.18 14.12
CA TYR A 295 6.29 -30.37 14.72
C TYR A 295 5.61 -31.70 14.40
N GLN A 296 4.67 -31.73 13.45
CA GLN A 296 3.97 -32.95 13.07
C GLN A 296 4.17 -33.24 11.59
N SER A 297 3.61 -32.42 10.70
CA SER A 297 3.64 -32.65 9.27
C SER A 297 3.32 -31.39 8.48
N ARG A 298 3.75 -31.37 7.23
CA ARG A 298 3.40 -30.32 6.27
C ARG A 298 3.18 -30.93 4.89
N GLY A 299 2.34 -30.30 4.10
CA GLY A 299 2.09 -30.74 2.74
C GLY A 299 0.98 -29.99 2.06
N ASP A 300 0.69 -30.44 0.86
CA ASP A 300 -0.35 -29.90 0.00
C ASP A 300 -1.05 -31.05 -0.73
N ALA A 301 -2.33 -30.87 -1.01
CA ALA A 301 -3.08 -31.77 -1.84
C ALA A 301 -3.85 -30.95 -2.90
N PHE A 302 -3.87 -31.46 -4.12
CA PHE A 302 -4.60 -30.90 -5.22
C PHE A 302 -5.39 -32.02 -5.90
N VAL A 303 -6.69 -31.82 -6.05
CA VAL A 303 -7.58 -32.74 -6.74
C VAL A 303 -8.32 -31.95 -7.79
N SER A 304 -8.34 -32.44 -9.02
CA SER A 304 -9.09 -31.86 -10.11
C SER A 304 -9.85 -32.94 -10.86
N PHE A 305 -11.12 -32.67 -11.11
CA PHE A 305 -11.97 -33.45 -11.99
C PHE A 305 -12.41 -32.54 -13.12
N ALA A 306 -12.21 -32.98 -14.34
CA ALA A 306 -12.50 -32.19 -15.50
C ALA A 306 -13.19 -33.03 -16.57
N GLN A 307 -13.99 -32.37 -17.40
CA GLN A 307 -14.60 -32.99 -18.54
C GLN A 307 -14.35 -32.10 -19.75
N SER A 308 -13.60 -32.63 -20.71
CA SER A 308 -13.33 -31.94 -21.97
C SER A 308 -14.22 -32.49 -23.08
N PHE A 309 -14.72 -31.57 -23.88
CA PHE A 309 -15.42 -31.86 -25.12
C PHE A 309 -14.58 -31.34 -26.28
N GLU A 310 -14.34 -32.21 -27.25
CA GLU A 310 -13.57 -31.91 -28.46
C GLU A 310 -14.45 -32.22 -29.68
N GLY A 311 -14.39 -31.37 -30.70
CA GLY A 311 -15.28 -31.44 -31.86
C GLY A 311 -16.65 -30.79 -31.66
N GLU A 312 -17.44 -30.74 -32.73
CA GLU A 312 -18.77 -30.12 -32.75
C GLU A 312 -19.85 -31.15 -32.35
N ARG A 313 -20.86 -30.72 -31.59
CA ARG A 313 -21.93 -31.63 -31.17
C ARG A 313 -22.65 -32.18 -32.40
N ASN A 314 -22.96 -33.49 -32.38
CA ASN A 314 -23.60 -34.23 -33.48
C ASN A 314 -22.72 -34.46 -34.71
N THR A 315 -21.39 -34.43 -34.55
CA THR A 315 -20.45 -34.90 -35.58
C THR A 315 -19.75 -36.17 -35.13
N ASP A 316 -19.31 -36.99 -36.08
CA ASP A 316 -18.56 -38.22 -35.78
C ASP A 316 -17.21 -37.96 -35.09
N LEU A 317 -16.74 -36.70 -35.15
CA LEU A 317 -15.52 -36.23 -34.50
C LEU A 317 -15.74 -35.77 -33.05
N PHE A 318 -16.97 -35.81 -32.53
CA PHE A 318 -17.26 -35.41 -31.16
C PHE A 318 -16.69 -36.42 -30.17
N GLN A 319 -15.79 -35.96 -29.31
CA GLN A 319 -15.22 -36.77 -28.24
C GLN A 319 -15.50 -36.14 -26.87
N ARG A 320 -15.99 -36.98 -25.96
CA ARG A 320 -16.11 -36.66 -24.53
C ARG A 320 -15.00 -37.40 -23.79
N LYS A 321 -14.14 -36.65 -23.10
CA LYS A 321 -13.08 -37.20 -22.26
C LYS A 321 -13.31 -36.76 -20.81
N ASN A 322 -13.21 -37.72 -19.89
CA ASN A 322 -13.25 -37.47 -18.45
C ASN A 322 -11.82 -37.50 -17.95
N ASP A 323 -11.40 -36.39 -17.36
CA ASP A 323 -10.03 -36.13 -16.95
C ASP A 323 -9.96 -35.95 -15.44
N PHE A 324 -8.88 -36.43 -14.83
CA PHE A 324 -8.64 -36.20 -13.41
C PHE A 324 -7.15 -35.99 -13.14
N LYS A 325 -6.88 -35.25 -12.07
CA LYS A 325 -5.54 -35.03 -11.55
C LYS A 325 -5.58 -35.05 -10.03
N ILE A 326 -4.71 -35.85 -9.42
CA ILE A 326 -4.55 -35.95 -7.98
C ILE A 326 -3.06 -35.79 -7.69
N GLU A 327 -2.71 -34.71 -6.99
CA GLU A 327 -1.38 -34.48 -6.45
C GLU A 327 -1.47 -34.44 -4.93
N TRP A 328 -0.57 -35.16 -4.26
CA TRP A 328 -0.44 -35.08 -2.82
C TRP A 328 1.02 -35.14 -2.42
N ASN A 329 1.47 -34.06 -1.80
CA ASN A 329 2.77 -33.93 -1.19
C ASN A 329 2.60 -33.99 0.33
N HIS A 330 3.32 -34.89 0.98
CA HIS A 330 3.36 -34.99 2.43
C HIS A 330 4.79 -35.15 2.91
N LYS A 331 5.13 -34.39 3.95
CA LYS A 331 6.39 -34.54 4.68
C LYS A 331 6.13 -34.47 6.17
N GLN A 332 6.42 -35.57 6.87
CA GLN A 332 6.44 -35.60 8.32
C GLN A 332 7.65 -34.81 8.85
N ASP A 333 7.46 -34.06 9.93
CA ASP A 333 8.56 -33.37 10.62
C ASP A 333 9.37 -34.43 11.40
N PRO A 334 10.71 -34.50 11.25
CA PRO A 334 11.54 -35.42 12.04
C PRO A 334 11.40 -35.23 13.56
N LYS A 335 10.93 -34.06 14.01
CA LYS A 335 10.61 -33.79 15.44
C LYS A 335 9.35 -34.50 15.91
N SER A 336 8.47 -34.91 15.00
CA SER A 336 7.24 -35.66 15.29
C SER A 336 7.57 -37.07 15.79
N ASN A 337 8.53 -37.72 15.14
CA ASN A 337 9.05 -39.02 15.55
C ASN A 337 10.51 -39.18 15.06
N PRO A 338 11.51 -39.22 15.95
CA PRO A 338 12.92 -39.35 15.56
C PRO A 338 13.25 -40.67 14.84
N ASN A 339 12.41 -41.70 15.00
CA ASN A 339 12.66 -43.05 14.51
C ASN A 339 11.85 -43.40 13.24
N LEU A 340 10.89 -42.55 12.85
CA LEU A 340 10.02 -42.77 11.70
C LEU A 340 9.90 -41.47 10.90
N ASN A 341 10.39 -41.51 9.66
CA ASN A 341 10.18 -40.45 8.69
C ASN A 341 9.19 -40.95 7.64
N PHE A 342 8.09 -40.24 7.46
CA PHE A 342 7.13 -40.52 6.39
C PHE A 342 7.11 -39.37 5.39
N SER A 343 7.27 -39.70 4.12
CA SER A 343 7.14 -38.77 3.01
C SER A 343 6.40 -39.43 1.86
N ALA A 344 5.47 -38.67 1.27
CA ALA A 344 4.68 -39.10 0.15
C ALA A 344 4.72 -38.04 -0.95
N HIS A 345 4.93 -38.50 -2.17
CA HIS A 345 4.75 -37.72 -3.39
C HIS A 345 3.87 -38.56 -4.31
N ILE A 346 2.60 -38.22 -4.39
CA ILE A 346 1.64 -38.86 -5.28
C ILE A 346 1.33 -37.86 -6.39
N ASN A 347 1.48 -38.30 -7.64
CA ASN A 347 1.07 -37.53 -8.80
C ASN A 347 0.38 -38.47 -9.81
N LEU A 348 -0.95 -38.46 -9.78
CA LEU A 348 -1.81 -39.29 -10.61
C LEU A 348 -2.56 -38.39 -11.58
N ILE A 349 -2.34 -38.57 -12.88
CA ILE A 349 -2.93 -37.73 -13.92
C ILE A 349 -3.52 -38.62 -15.02
N SER A 350 -4.73 -38.31 -15.50
CA SER A 350 -5.25 -38.95 -16.71
C SER A 350 -4.46 -38.52 -17.94
N LYS A 351 -4.29 -39.42 -18.91
CA LYS A 351 -3.46 -39.18 -20.11
C LYS A 351 -3.82 -37.89 -20.86
N THR A 352 -5.10 -37.52 -20.86
CA THR A 352 -5.65 -36.38 -21.58
C THR A 352 -5.72 -35.10 -20.75
N TYR A 353 -5.57 -35.15 -19.42
CA TYR A 353 -5.60 -33.97 -18.56
C TYR A 353 -4.46 -33.01 -18.89
N SER A 354 -3.24 -33.52 -19.08
CA SER A 354 -2.07 -32.68 -19.33
C SER A 354 -2.10 -31.95 -20.67
N GLN A 355 -2.78 -32.55 -21.65
CA GLN A 355 -2.98 -31.93 -22.96
C GLN A 355 -4.09 -30.87 -22.93
N ASN A 356 -5.09 -31.09 -22.08
CA ASN A 356 -6.31 -30.28 -22.07
C ASN A 356 -6.25 -29.16 -21.05
N PHE A 357 -5.83 -29.40 -19.80
CA PHE A 357 -6.06 -28.48 -18.68
C PHE A 357 -4.80 -27.84 -18.11
N ILE A 358 -3.63 -28.11 -18.69
CA ILE A 358 -2.38 -27.48 -18.25
C ILE A 358 -2.00 -26.31 -19.17
N THR A 359 -1.76 -25.14 -18.57
CA THR A 359 -1.42 -23.89 -19.26
C THR A 359 0.09 -23.61 -19.32
N SER A 360 0.90 -24.39 -18.60
CA SER A 360 2.37 -24.28 -18.61
C SER A 360 2.98 -25.18 -19.68
N VAL A 361 3.81 -24.60 -20.56
CA VAL A 361 4.55 -25.32 -21.61
C VAL A 361 5.40 -26.45 -21.02
N ASN A 362 5.98 -26.25 -19.84
CA ASN A 362 6.88 -27.21 -19.22
C ASN A 362 6.14 -28.48 -18.73
N ASP A 363 4.90 -28.32 -18.31
CA ASP A 363 4.06 -29.42 -17.82
C ASP A 363 3.38 -30.16 -18.98
N TYR A 364 3.09 -29.47 -20.10
CA TYR A 364 2.60 -30.09 -21.34
C TYR A 364 3.64 -31.06 -21.94
N LEU A 365 4.93 -30.75 -21.79
CA LEU A 365 6.04 -31.58 -22.30
C LEU A 365 6.46 -32.71 -21.34
N SER A 366 5.90 -32.75 -20.12
CA SER A 366 6.23 -33.77 -19.13
C SER A 366 5.44 -35.05 -19.36
N ASN A 367 6.12 -36.09 -19.84
CA ASN A 367 5.58 -37.44 -20.07
C ASN A 367 5.88 -38.44 -18.94
N GLN A 368 6.51 -38.00 -17.83
CA GLN A 368 6.87 -38.85 -16.70
C GLN A 368 6.18 -38.37 -15.42
N TYR A 369 5.18 -39.13 -14.97
CA TYR A 369 4.53 -38.91 -13.67
C TYR A 369 5.03 -39.99 -12.70
N ASN A 370 5.89 -39.59 -11.78
CA ASN A 370 6.45 -40.48 -10.76
C ASN A 370 5.63 -40.34 -9.47
N SER A 371 5.33 -41.46 -8.82
CA SER A 371 4.81 -41.48 -7.46
C SER A 371 5.78 -42.24 -6.57
N SER A 372 6.10 -41.69 -5.40
CA SER A 372 7.01 -42.31 -4.43
C SER A 372 6.46 -42.18 -3.02
N LEU A 373 6.61 -43.26 -2.25
CA LEU A 373 6.26 -43.33 -0.85
C LEU A 373 7.48 -43.87 -0.11
N SER A 374 7.99 -43.12 0.87
CA SER A 374 9.20 -43.49 1.62
C SER A 374 9.14 -43.12 3.09
#